data_AF-A0AAU0S4P6-F1
#
_entry.id   AF-A0AAU0S4P6-F1
#
_cell.length_a   1.000
_cell.length_b   1.000
_cell.length_c   1.000
_cell.angle_alpha   90.00
_cell.angle_beta   90.00
_cell.angle_gamma   90.00
#
_symmetry.space_group_name_H-M   'P 1'
#
loop_
_entity.id
_entity.type
_entity.pdbx_description
1 polymer ?
#
loop_
_entity_poly.entity_id
_entity_poly.type
_entity_poly.pdbx_seq_one_letter_code
_entity_poly.pdbx_strand_id
1 'polypeptide(L)'
;MLIITIQQGKEKAVLAGQPWIYLSAIARIDGKFEERIKPGGTALVRSSSGQFLARAGWSPKSQIRARIWSLDEKEAIDHAMIKRRVQAALAKPRAPKSGALAAQRLIHAEADHLPGLLVDHYGSTPGYLVCQFQSAAVDAWKVSIVKALIAATGCPNVYEHADPLVRAGEGLPVNSGALAGDEPPVEFQFD
;
A
#
# COMPACT_ATOMS: atom_id res chain seq x y z
N MET A 1 1.17 11.79 17.72
CA MET A 1 0.98 10.48 17.05
C MET A 1 -0.52 10.24 16.92
N LEU A 2 -1.00 9.76 15.77
CA LEU A 2 -2.42 9.42 15.58
C LEU A 2 -2.72 8.10 16.30
N ILE A 3 -3.81 8.04 17.04
CA ILE A 3 -4.26 6.82 17.74
C ILE A 3 -5.69 6.52 17.30
N ILE A 4 -5.94 5.29 16.84
CA ILE A 4 -7.27 4.77 16.51
C ILE A 4 -7.68 3.82 17.63
N THR A 5 -8.76 4.15 18.32
CA THR A 5 -9.36 3.28 19.34
C THR A 5 -10.52 2.50 18.71
N ILE A 6 -10.45 1.18 18.75
CA ILE A 6 -11.48 0.26 18.23
C ILE A 6 -12.64 0.14 19.22
N GLN A 7 -13.87 0.04 18.71
CA GLN A 7 -15.06 -0.22 19.51
C GLN A 7 -14.92 -1.57 20.24
N GLN A 8 -15.39 -1.62 21.48
CA GLN A 8 -15.37 -2.85 22.27
C GLN A 8 -16.06 -4.00 21.52
N GLY A 9 -15.38 -5.14 21.44
CA GLY A 9 -15.84 -6.34 20.75
C GLY A 9 -15.50 -6.41 19.26
N LYS A 10 -15.09 -5.29 18.62
CA LYS A 10 -14.71 -5.24 17.19
C LYS A 10 -13.21 -5.48 16.96
N GLU A 11 -12.41 -5.52 18.01
CA GLU A 11 -10.97 -5.86 17.96
C GLU A 11 -10.71 -7.29 17.48
N LYS A 12 -11.69 -8.18 17.58
CA LYS A 12 -11.58 -9.59 17.14
C LYS A 12 -11.16 -9.71 15.67
N ALA A 13 -11.67 -8.84 14.80
CA ALA A 13 -11.32 -8.84 13.38
C ALA A 13 -9.83 -8.50 13.16
N VAL A 14 -9.33 -7.49 13.88
CA VAL A 14 -7.92 -7.09 13.83
C VAL A 14 -7.02 -8.21 14.36
N LEU A 15 -7.39 -8.81 15.49
CA LEU A 15 -6.66 -9.93 16.09
C LEU A 15 -6.67 -11.19 15.20
N ALA A 16 -7.72 -11.40 14.41
CA ALA A 16 -7.80 -12.46 13.41
C ALA A 16 -6.98 -12.17 12.14
N GLY A 17 -6.27 -11.04 12.08
CA GLY A 17 -5.42 -10.67 10.94
C GLY A 17 -6.16 -9.98 9.80
N GLN A 18 -7.39 -9.51 10.00
CA GLN A 18 -8.08 -8.75 8.96
C GLN A 18 -7.33 -7.44 8.67
N PRO A 19 -6.93 -7.18 7.42
CA PRO A 19 -6.00 -6.09 7.10
C PRO A 19 -6.65 -4.70 7.11
N TRP A 20 -7.96 -4.62 7.28
CA TRP A 20 -8.75 -3.40 7.11
C TRP A 20 -9.49 -3.01 8.38
N ILE A 21 -9.41 -1.72 8.72
CA ILE A 21 -10.16 -1.11 9.81
C ILE A 21 -11.19 -0.18 9.18
N TYR A 22 -12.46 -0.59 9.22
CA TYR A 22 -13.57 0.22 8.71
C TYR A 22 -13.92 1.35 9.67
N LEU A 23 -14.45 2.45 9.13
CA LEU A 23 -14.95 3.58 9.92
C LEU A 23 -15.94 3.13 11.01
N SER A 24 -16.82 2.19 10.67
CA SER A 24 -17.82 1.63 11.59
C SER A 24 -17.23 0.83 12.76
N ALA A 25 -15.94 0.46 12.73
CA ALA A 25 -15.25 -0.24 13.80
C ALA A 25 -14.54 0.70 14.80
N ILE A 26 -14.47 1.99 14.49
CA ILE A 26 -13.72 2.96 15.28
C ILE A 26 -14.64 3.62 16.32
N ALA A 27 -14.17 3.67 17.56
CA ALA A 27 -14.85 4.38 18.64
C ALA A 27 -14.37 5.83 18.74
N ARG A 28 -13.06 6.03 18.60
CA ARG A 28 -12.41 7.32 18.77
C ARG A 28 -11.13 7.38 17.96
N ILE A 29 -10.80 8.58 17.50
CA ILE A 29 -9.50 8.88 16.90
C ILE A 29 -8.91 10.04 17.68
N ASP A 30 -7.74 9.82 18.26
CA ASP A 30 -7.00 10.80 19.05
C ASP A 30 -5.74 11.26 18.31
N GLY A 31 -5.32 12.49 18.60
CA GLY A 31 -4.15 13.12 18.00
C GLY A 31 -4.47 14.53 17.51
N LYS A 32 -3.47 15.42 17.46
CA LYS A 32 -3.67 16.79 16.97
C LYS A 32 -3.92 16.73 15.46
N PHE A 33 -5.20 16.84 15.07
CA PHE A 33 -5.68 16.90 13.69
C PHE A 33 -5.29 18.20 12.97
N GLU A 34 -4.79 19.17 13.72
CA GLU A 34 -4.25 20.44 13.23
C GLU A 34 -3.00 20.15 12.37
N GLU A 35 -3.24 20.04 11.06
CA GLU A 35 -2.29 20.16 9.93
C GLU A 35 -1.16 19.11 9.80
N ARG A 36 -0.92 18.24 10.80
CA ARG A 36 0.30 17.43 10.83
C ARG A 36 0.20 15.99 10.33
N ILE A 37 -0.99 15.40 10.17
CA ILE A 37 -1.12 13.99 9.79
C ILE A 37 -1.69 13.87 8.38
N LYS A 38 -0.78 13.73 7.42
CA LYS A 38 -1.10 13.51 6.01
C LYS A 38 -1.77 12.14 5.82
N PRO A 39 -2.63 11.98 4.79
CA PRO A 39 -3.06 10.65 4.34
C PRO A 39 -1.86 9.70 4.21
N GLY A 40 -2.03 8.47 4.69
CA GLY A 40 -0.99 7.44 4.74
C GLY A 40 -0.09 7.48 5.97
N GLY A 41 -0.19 8.54 6.79
CA GLY A 41 0.53 8.63 8.07
C GLY A 41 0.26 7.42 8.97
N THR A 42 1.28 6.98 9.70
CA THR A 42 1.16 5.81 10.58
C THR A 42 0.34 6.14 11.83
N ALA A 43 -0.70 5.35 12.04
CA ALA A 43 -1.57 5.33 13.19
C ALA A 43 -1.21 4.18 14.13
N LEU A 44 -1.32 4.42 15.44
CA LEU A 44 -1.34 3.37 16.44
C LEU A 44 -2.78 2.90 16.66
N VAL A 45 -3.04 1.61 16.52
CA VAL A 45 -4.37 1.03 16.72
C VAL A 45 -4.43 0.36 18.09
N ARG A 46 -5.46 0.67 18.86
CA ARG A 46 -5.67 0.13 20.20
C ARG A 46 -7.09 -0.38 20.41
N SER A 47 -7.25 -1.34 21.31
CA SER A 47 -8.56 -1.78 21.80
C SER A 47 -9.22 -0.69 22.66
N SER A 48 -10.49 -0.89 23.02
CA SER A 48 -11.18 -0.02 23.98
C SER A 48 -10.53 -0.01 25.37
N SER A 49 -9.82 -1.09 25.75
CA SER A 49 -9.03 -1.18 26.99
C SER A 49 -7.63 -0.55 26.89
N GLY A 50 -7.26 -0.04 25.71
CA GLY A 50 -5.96 0.60 25.47
C GLY A 50 -4.83 -0.35 25.08
N GLN A 51 -5.10 -1.64 24.91
CA GLN A 51 -4.09 -2.61 24.44
C GLN A 51 -3.70 -2.32 22.99
N PHE A 52 -2.41 -2.50 22.68
CA PHE A 52 -1.92 -2.44 21.31
C PHE A 52 -2.59 -3.52 20.45
N LEU A 53 -2.98 -3.15 19.22
CA LEU A 53 -3.51 -4.08 18.24
C LEU A 53 -2.69 -4.07 16.94
N ALA A 54 -2.33 -2.89 16.44
CA ALA A 54 -1.64 -2.77 15.15
C ALA A 54 -0.97 -1.40 14.96
N ARG A 55 -0.07 -1.33 13.97
CA ARG A 55 0.31 -0.10 13.27
C ARG A 55 -0.37 -0.10 11.91
N ALA A 56 -1.00 1.01 11.53
CA ALA A 56 -1.79 1.09 10.30
C ALA A 56 -1.59 2.40 9.55
N GLY A 57 -1.74 2.39 8.22
CA GLY A 57 -1.76 3.60 7.41
C GLY A 57 -3.15 4.24 7.45
N TRP A 58 -3.22 5.51 7.87
CA TRP A 58 -4.45 6.27 8.03
C TRP A 58 -5.00 6.80 6.70
N SER A 59 -6.32 6.66 6.46
CA SER A 59 -7.00 7.21 5.28
C SER A 59 -8.22 8.05 5.68
N PRO A 60 -8.09 9.40 5.76
CA PRO A 60 -9.12 10.27 6.35
C PRO A 60 -10.43 10.38 5.55
N LYS A 61 -10.46 9.92 4.30
CA LYS A 61 -11.64 10.01 3.44
C LYS A 61 -12.26 8.64 3.13
N SER A 62 -11.51 7.55 3.30
CA SER A 62 -11.95 6.19 2.95
C SER A 62 -12.88 5.54 3.97
N GLN A 63 -13.80 4.69 3.52
CA GLN A 63 -14.56 3.79 4.40
C GLN A 63 -13.63 2.77 5.09
N ILE A 64 -12.58 2.34 4.39
CA ILE A 64 -11.44 1.62 4.97
C ILE A 64 -10.52 2.67 5.60
N ARG A 65 -10.87 3.03 6.82
CA ARG A 65 -10.33 4.18 7.54
C ARG A 65 -8.86 4.01 7.91
N ALA A 66 -8.39 2.77 8.04
CA ALA A 66 -6.98 2.44 8.07
C ALA A 66 -6.71 1.05 7.51
N ARG A 67 -5.52 0.85 6.92
CA ARG A 67 -5.03 -0.48 6.51
C ARG A 67 -3.82 -0.87 7.34
N ILE A 68 -3.81 -2.10 7.85
CA ILE A 68 -2.79 -2.57 8.77
C ILE A 68 -1.47 -2.76 8.03
N TRP A 69 -0.43 -2.15 8.58
CA TRP A 69 0.94 -2.44 8.21
C TRP A 69 1.48 -3.61 9.02
N SER A 70 1.34 -3.57 10.35
CA SER A 70 1.92 -4.59 11.22
C SER A 70 1.06 -4.85 12.44
N LEU A 71 1.04 -6.11 12.86
CA LEU A 71 0.50 -6.56 14.15
C LEU A 71 1.59 -6.68 15.22
N ASP A 72 2.86 -6.44 14.87
CA ASP A 72 3.98 -6.40 15.82
C ASP A 72 4.16 -4.96 16.33
N GLU A 73 4.05 -4.78 17.64
CA GLU A 73 4.25 -3.49 18.30
C GLU A 73 5.66 -2.93 18.06
N LYS A 74 6.65 -3.82 17.93
CA LYS A 74 8.07 -3.48 17.79
C LYS A 74 8.47 -3.18 16.34
N GLU A 75 7.68 -3.56 15.35
CA GLU A 75 8.01 -3.30 13.96
C GLU A 75 7.77 -1.82 13.61
N ALA A 76 8.83 -1.09 13.29
CA ALA A 76 8.72 0.26 12.78
C ALA A 76 8.22 0.27 11.32
N ILE A 77 7.39 1.27 10.98
CA ILE A 77 6.99 1.51 9.59
C ILE A 77 8.00 2.48 8.99
N ASP A 78 9.02 1.92 8.36
CA ASP A 78 10.18 2.66 7.86
C ASP A 78 10.66 2.16 6.49
N HIS A 79 11.68 2.83 5.95
CA HIS A 79 12.29 2.46 4.67
C HIS A 79 12.82 1.02 4.66
N ALA A 80 13.33 0.50 5.78
CA ALA A 80 13.87 -0.84 5.86
C ALA A 80 12.75 -1.89 5.78
N MET A 81 11.64 -1.67 6.48
CA MET A 81 10.45 -2.51 6.41
C MET A 81 9.83 -2.51 5.01
N ILE A 82 9.67 -1.36 4.37
CA ILE A 82 9.19 -1.28 2.97
C ILE A 82 10.11 -2.05 2.02
N LYS A 83 11.43 -1.84 2.12
CA LYS A 83 12.41 -2.56 1.29
C LYS A 83 12.31 -4.08 1.48
N ARG A 84 12.25 -4.56 2.72
CA ARG A 84 12.10 -6.00 3.02
C ARG A 84 10.84 -6.59 2.40
N ARG A 85 9.71 -5.89 2.48
CA ARG A 85 8.42 -6.38 1.94
C ARG A 85 8.41 -6.42 0.42
N VAL A 86 8.96 -5.40 -0.25
CA VAL A 86 9.13 -5.42 -1.71
C VAL A 86 10.01 -6.59 -2.13
N GLN A 87 11.15 -6.80 -1.47
CA GLN A 87 12.04 -7.93 -1.77
C GLN A 87 11.36 -9.28 -1.54
N ALA A 88 10.63 -9.45 -0.44
CA ALA A 88 9.89 -10.67 -0.13
C ALA A 88 8.80 -10.96 -1.16
N ALA A 89 8.05 -9.95 -1.59
CA ALA A 89 7.06 -10.08 -2.66
C ALA A 89 7.73 -10.53 -3.97
N LEU A 90 8.82 -9.87 -4.36
CA LEU A 90 9.57 -10.17 -5.58
C LEU A 90 10.22 -11.56 -5.59
N ALA A 91 10.60 -12.10 -4.44
CA ALA A 91 11.20 -13.43 -4.31
C ALA A 91 10.21 -14.60 -4.50
N LYS A 92 8.89 -14.33 -4.51
CA LYS A 92 7.88 -15.37 -4.72
C LYS A 92 8.06 -16.03 -6.10
N PRO A 93 8.07 -17.37 -6.21
CA PRO A 93 8.13 -18.06 -7.49
C PRO A 93 6.92 -17.70 -8.36
N ARG A 94 7.14 -17.52 -9.66
CA ARG A 94 6.08 -17.20 -10.61
C ARG A 94 6.25 -18.02 -11.87
N ALA A 95 5.14 -18.45 -12.46
CA ALA A 95 5.17 -19.06 -13.78
C ALA A 95 5.63 -18.01 -14.81
N PRO A 96 6.52 -18.37 -15.75
CA PRO A 96 6.85 -17.48 -16.86
C PRO A 96 5.58 -17.24 -17.68
N LYS A 97 5.30 -15.97 -17.97
CA LYS A 97 4.30 -15.60 -18.96
C LYS A 97 5.00 -15.29 -20.28
N SER A 98 4.44 -15.76 -21.38
CA SER A 98 4.95 -15.54 -22.73
C SER A 98 4.03 -14.58 -23.49
N GLY A 99 4.64 -13.77 -24.37
CA GLY A 99 3.95 -12.74 -25.17
C GLY A 99 4.40 -11.33 -24.80
N ALA A 100 4.57 -10.48 -25.81
CA ALA A 100 5.10 -9.12 -25.63
C ALA A 100 4.25 -8.23 -24.71
N LEU A 101 2.95 -8.52 -24.61
CA LEU A 101 1.97 -7.78 -23.78
C LEU A 101 1.59 -8.52 -22.49
N ALA A 102 2.20 -9.66 -22.18
CA ALA A 102 1.81 -10.44 -21.03
C ALA A 102 2.30 -9.80 -19.72
N ALA A 103 1.38 -9.31 -18.91
CA ALA A 103 1.66 -8.72 -17.61
C ALA A 103 1.89 -9.81 -16.55
N GLN A 104 3.00 -9.76 -15.82
CA GLN A 104 3.24 -10.61 -14.66
C GLN A 104 3.07 -9.83 -13.36
N ARG A 105 2.08 -10.20 -12.54
CA ARG A 105 1.90 -9.56 -11.23
C ARG A 105 3.03 -9.92 -10.28
N LEU A 106 3.72 -8.88 -9.85
CA LEU A 106 4.84 -8.92 -8.92
C LEU A 106 4.39 -8.71 -7.47
N ILE A 107 3.44 -7.81 -7.24
CA ILE A 107 2.92 -7.48 -5.90
C ILE A 107 1.39 -7.52 -5.90
N HIS A 108 0.82 -8.20 -4.90
CA HIS A 108 -0.60 -8.47 -4.66
C HIS A 108 -1.09 -7.84 -3.35
N ALA A 109 -0.97 -6.53 -3.23
CA ALA A 109 -1.58 -5.73 -2.16
C ALA A 109 -1.38 -6.33 -0.74
N GLU A 110 -2.46 -6.60 -0.02
CA GLU A 110 -2.43 -7.15 1.34
C GLU A 110 -1.73 -8.52 1.43
N ALA A 111 -1.81 -9.35 0.39
CA ALA A 111 -1.17 -10.69 0.38
C ALA A 111 0.37 -10.62 0.32
N ASP A 112 0.91 -9.45 -0.03
CA ASP A 112 2.33 -9.12 0.00
C ASP A 112 2.70 -8.12 1.10
N HIS A 113 1.78 -7.89 2.05
CA HIS A 113 1.95 -6.97 3.17
C HIS A 113 2.22 -5.51 2.73
N LEU A 114 1.79 -5.13 1.52
CA LEU A 114 1.87 -3.77 0.97
C LEU A 114 0.42 -3.33 0.64
N PRO A 115 -0.39 -2.99 1.66
CA PRO A 115 -1.85 -2.91 1.53
C PRO A 115 -2.29 -1.87 0.51
N GLY A 116 -2.94 -2.33 -0.55
CA GLY A 116 -3.34 -1.51 -1.70
C GLY A 116 -2.23 -1.18 -2.70
N LEU A 117 -1.12 -1.91 -2.74
CA LEU A 117 -0.13 -1.81 -3.82
C LEU A 117 -0.27 -3.00 -4.78
N LEU A 118 -0.55 -2.70 -6.05
CA LEU A 118 -0.40 -3.66 -7.13
C LEU A 118 0.81 -3.27 -7.98
N VAL A 119 1.61 -4.25 -8.39
CA VAL A 119 2.71 -4.04 -9.32
C VAL A 119 2.69 -5.15 -10.35
N ASP A 120 2.61 -4.78 -11.62
CA ASP A 120 2.68 -5.67 -12.77
C ASP A 120 3.92 -5.36 -13.60
N HIS A 121 4.62 -6.40 -14.06
CA HIS A 121 5.77 -6.26 -14.96
C HIS A 121 5.35 -6.63 -16.39
N TYR A 122 5.65 -5.72 -17.32
CA TYR A 122 5.33 -5.86 -18.74
C TYR A 122 6.61 -5.89 -19.58
N GLY A 123 6.60 -6.71 -20.62
CA GLY A 123 7.71 -6.84 -21.57
C GLY A 123 8.93 -7.60 -21.04
N SER A 124 9.95 -7.71 -21.89
CA SER A 124 11.23 -8.34 -21.56
C SER A 124 12.21 -7.30 -21.00
N THR A 125 13.17 -7.75 -20.18
CA THR A 125 14.15 -6.91 -19.49
C THR A 125 14.77 -5.84 -20.41
N PRO A 126 14.74 -4.54 -20.04
CA PRO A 126 14.38 -4.05 -18.71
C PRO A 126 12.87 -3.90 -18.45
N GLY A 127 12.00 -3.98 -19.45
CA GLY A 127 10.53 -3.96 -19.29
C GLY A 127 9.98 -2.68 -18.65
N TYR A 128 8.75 -2.78 -18.15
CA TYR A 128 8.04 -1.71 -17.42
C TYR A 128 7.38 -2.27 -16.17
N LEU A 129 7.52 -1.56 -15.05
CA LEU A 129 6.77 -1.81 -13.82
C LEU A 129 5.59 -0.85 -13.75
N VAL A 130 4.39 -1.39 -13.89
CA VAL A 130 3.13 -0.64 -13.76
C VAL A 130 2.63 -0.81 -12.34
N CYS A 131 2.55 0.30 -11.61
CA CYS A 131 2.17 0.33 -10.21
C CYS A 131 0.80 0.98 -10.05
N GLN A 132 -0.06 0.37 -9.23
CA GLN A 132 -1.30 1.00 -8.76
C GLN A 132 -1.21 1.25 -7.26
N PHE A 133 -1.16 2.53 -6.85
CA PHE A 133 -1.16 2.95 -5.44
C PHE A 133 -2.59 3.20 -4.98
N GLN A 134 -3.29 2.12 -4.63
CA GLN A 134 -4.73 2.08 -4.35
C GLN A 134 -5.10 2.44 -2.91
N SER A 135 -4.13 2.74 -2.05
CA SER A 135 -4.39 3.17 -0.68
C SER A 135 -3.52 4.35 -0.26
N ALA A 136 -4.04 5.19 0.65
CA ALA A 136 -3.25 6.26 1.22
C ALA A 136 -1.97 5.74 1.91
N ALA A 137 -2.02 4.53 2.48
CA ALA A 137 -0.91 3.89 3.16
C ALA A 137 0.30 3.73 2.22
N VAL A 138 0.12 3.06 1.08
CA VAL A 138 1.23 2.83 0.14
C VAL A 138 1.57 4.10 -0.67
N ASP A 139 0.59 4.98 -0.92
CA ASP A 139 0.82 6.25 -1.62
C ASP A 139 1.81 7.16 -0.85
N ALA A 140 1.72 7.19 0.48
CA ALA A 140 2.67 7.93 1.32
C ALA A 140 4.10 7.35 1.29
N TRP A 141 4.27 6.08 0.93
CA TRP A 141 5.56 5.40 0.78
C TRP A 141 6.01 5.26 -0.67
N LYS A 142 5.31 5.90 -1.62
CA LYS A 142 5.53 5.77 -3.07
C LYS A 142 6.99 5.89 -3.48
N VAL A 143 7.68 6.95 -3.05
CA VAL A 143 9.11 7.16 -3.37
C VAL A 143 9.98 5.99 -2.90
N SER A 144 9.75 5.50 -1.70
CA SER A 144 10.53 4.41 -1.10
C SER A 144 10.24 3.06 -1.78
N ILE A 145 8.97 2.84 -2.15
CA ILE A 145 8.54 1.66 -2.92
C ILE A 145 9.16 1.67 -4.31
N VAL A 146 9.09 2.77 -5.06
CA VAL A 146 9.69 2.91 -6.39
C VAL A 146 11.19 2.63 -6.35
N LYS A 147 11.92 3.21 -5.39
CA LYS A 147 13.36 2.94 -5.22
C LYS A 147 13.65 1.47 -4.92
N ALA A 148 12.83 0.84 -4.07
CA ALA A 148 13.00 -0.58 -3.74
C ALA A 148 12.71 -1.49 -4.93
N LEU A 149 11.70 -1.17 -5.74
CA LEU A 149 11.36 -1.90 -6.96
C LEU A 149 12.49 -1.84 -7.98
N ILE A 150 13.02 -0.66 -8.30
CA ILE A 150 14.13 -0.49 -9.23
C ILE A 150 15.36 -1.26 -8.75
N ALA A 151 15.72 -1.11 -7.47
CA ALA A 151 16.88 -1.78 -6.90
C ALA A 151 16.77 -3.31 -6.89
N ALA A 152 15.56 -3.85 -6.73
CA ALA A 152 15.34 -5.29 -6.62
C ALA A 152 15.11 -5.98 -7.98
N THR A 153 14.58 -5.26 -8.98
CA THR A 153 14.26 -5.81 -10.30
C THR A 153 15.30 -5.46 -11.37
N GLY A 154 16.04 -4.36 -11.19
CA GLY A 154 16.89 -3.78 -12.24
C GLY A 154 16.10 -3.07 -13.36
N CYS A 155 14.77 -3.05 -13.30
CA CYS A 155 13.93 -2.29 -14.23
C CYS A 155 13.95 -0.80 -13.85
N PRO A 156 14.40 0.12 -14.73
CA PRO A 156 14.43 1.54 -14.45
C PRO A 156 13.07 2.23 -14.71
N ASN A 157 12.18 1.59 -15.45
CA ASN A 157 10.92 2.16 -15.92
C ASN A 157 9.78 1.80 -14.95
N VAL A 158 9.32 2.79 -14.19
CA VAL A 158 8.23 2.64 -13.24
C VAL A 158 7.14 3.64 -13.57
N TYR A 159 5.94 3.15 -13.85
CA TYR A 159 4.78 3.93 -14.25
C TYR A 159 3.67 3.79 -13.21
N GLU A 160 3.01 4.88 -12.86
CA GLU A 160 1.78 4.85 -12.06
C GLU A 160 0.57 4.77 -12.99
N HIS A 161 -0.26 3.75 -12.77
CA HIS A 161 -1.61 3.70 -13.31
C HIS A 161 -2.61 3.91 -12.16
N ALA A 162 -3.34 5.01 -12.21
CA ALA A 162 -4.32 5.37 -11.19
C ALA A 162 -5.75 5.11 -11.66
N ASP A 163 -6.45 4.19 -10.98
CA ASP A 163 -7.90 4.01 -11.12
C ASP A 163 -8.64 5.20 -10.47
N PRO A 164 -9.43 5.98 -11.24
CA PRO A 164 -10.10 7.17 -10.71
C PRO A 164 -11.09 6.88 -9.56
N LEU A 165 -11.82 5.77 -9.61
CA LEU A 165 -12.83 5.41 -8.61
C LEU A 165 -12.16 4.99 -7.30
N VAL A 166 -11.11 4.18 -7.39
CA VAL A 166 -10.35 3.73 -6.22
C VAL A 166 -9.67 4.92 -5.54
N ARG A 167 -9.02 5.79 -6.32
CA ARG A 167 -8.36 7.00 -5.81
C ARG A 167 -9.35 7.97 -5.18
N ALA A 168 -10.52 8.16 -5.79
CA ALA A 168 -11.59 8.97 -5.23
C ALA A 168 -12.09 8.41 -3.89
N GLY A 169 -12.25 7.08 -3.78
CA GLY A 169 -12.62 6.40 -2.54
C GLY A 169 -11.60 6.60 -1.41
N GLU A 170 -10.32 6.74 -1.72
CA GLU A 170 -9.27 7.10 -0.76
C GLU A 170 -9.11 8.62 -0.55
N GLY A 171 -9.78 9.43 -1.38
CA GLY A 171 -9.64 10.88 -1.41
C GLY A 171 -8.26 11.36 -1.86
N LEU A 172 -7.61 10.58 -2.72
CA LEU A 172 -6.29 10.84 -3.29
C LEU A 172 -6.42 11.45 -4.70
N PRO A 173 -5.42 12.22 -5.16
CA PRO A 173 -5.42 12.74 -6.52
C PRO A 173 -5.29 11.60 -7.54
N VAL A 174 -5.96 11.74 -8.69
CA VAL A 174 -5.88 10.79 -9.81
C VAL A 174 -4.72 11.20 -10.71
N ASN A 175 -3.55 10.59 -10.49
CA ASN A 175 -2.34 10.89 -11.24
C ASN A 175 -1.81 9.60 -11.85
N SER A 176 -1.70 9.55 -13.17
CA SER A 176 -0.98 8.50 -13.91
C SER A 176 0.21 9.14 -14.62
N GLY A 177 1.31 8.41 -14.75
CA GLY A 177 2.54 8.93 -15.37
C GLY A 177 3.80 8.19 -14.95
N ALA A 178 4.92 8.49 -15.61
CA ALA A 178 6.21 7.96 -15.21
C ALA A 178 6.60 8.45 -13.79
N LEU A 179 6.89 7.50 -12.91
CA LEU A 179 7.51 7.72 -11.60
C LEU A 179 9.04 7.62 -11.67
N ALA A 180 9.56 6.88 -12.66
CA ALA A 180 10.97 6.75 -13.01
C ALA A 180 11.12 6.19 -14.43
N GLY A 181 12.21 6.57 -15.12
CA GLY A 181 12.51 6.07 -16.46
C GLY A 181 11.47 6.53 -17.50
N ASP A 182 11.25 5.68 -18.50
CA ASP A 182 10.38 5.97 -19.63
C ASP A 182 8.92 5.57 -19.38
N GLU A 183 7.99 6.24 -20.07
CA GLU A 183 6.59 5.83 -20.10
C GLU A 183 6.38 4.58 -20.96
N PRO A 184 5.43 3.70 -20.58
CA PRO A 184 5.08 2.54 -21.38
C PRO A 184 4.47 2.97 -22.72
N PRO A 185 4.59 2.15 -23.78
CA PRO A 185 3.91 2.40 -25.05
C PRO A 185 2.39 2.51 -24.86
N VAL A 186 1.74 3.36 -25.66
CA VAL A 186 0.29 3.63 -25.62
C VAL A 186 -0.56 2.36 -25.79
N GLU A 187 0.01 1.32 -26.41
CA GLU A 187 -0.65 0.04 -26.67
C GLU A 187 -0.82 -0.83 -25.42
N PHE A 188 -0.18 -0.48 -24.30
CA PHE A 188 -0.31 -1.26 -23.06
C PHE A 188 -1.68 -0.98 -22.44
N GLN A 189 -2.51 -2.01 -22.38
CA GLN A 189 -3.75 -2.00 -21.61
C GLN A 189 -3.44 -2.47 -20.19
N PHE A 190 -3.78 -1.63 -19.22
CA PHE A 190 -3.64 -1.94 -17.79
C PHE A 190 -5.02 -2.34 -17.26
N ASP A 191 -5.12 -3.58 -16.77
CA ASP A 191 -6.34 -4.12 -16.14
C ASP A 191 -6.32 -3.97 -14.62
#